data_AF-A0A0B1TL63-F1
#
_entry.id   AF-A0A0B1TL63-F1
#
_cell.length_a   1.000
_cell.length_b   1.000
_cell.length_c   1.000
_cell.angle_alpha   90.00
_cell.angle_beta   90.00
_cell.angle_gamma   90.00
#
_symmetry.space_group_name_H-M   'P 1'
#
loop_
_entity.id
_entity.type
_entity.pdbx_description
1 polymer ?
#
loop_
_entity_poly.entity_id
_entity_poly.type
_entity_poly.pdbx_seq_one_letter_code
_entity_poly.pdbx_strand_id
1 'polypeptide(L)'
;MHDHEESEIDVVAVSPAPSQKSYNNNNTQNEKKYFCQRCLNHDLQFPRKGHKPVCKYANCTCSDCIMVEQRRQLNNMLSKSKVSSALLHMAN
;
A
#
# COMPACT_ATOMS: atom_id res chain seq x y z
N MET A 1 -16.81 -0.58 -53.01
CA MET A 1 -17.21 -0.03 -51.69
C MET A 1 -17.36 -1.22 -50.77
N HIS A 2 -16.32 -1.52 -50.01
CA HIS A 2 -16.37 -2.49 -48.92
C HIS A 2 -15.91 -1.72 -47.70
N ASP A 3 -16.86 -1.26 -46.91
CA ASP A 3 -16.62 -0.66 -45.60
C ASP A 3 -16.05 -1.75 -44.69
N HIS A 4 -14.77 -1.63 -44.33
CA HIS A 4 -14.21 -2.35 -43.20
C HIS A 4 -14.53 -1.53 -41.95
N GLU A 5 -15.53 -2.00 -41.22
CA GLU A 5 -15.86 -1.52 -39.88
C GLU A 5 -14.73 -2.02 -38.96
N GLU A 6 -13.72 -1.18 -38.70
CA GLU A 6 -12.73 -1.45 -37.64
C GLU A 6 -13.46 -1.40 -36.31
N SER A 7 -13.66 -2.57 -35.70
CA SER A 7 -14.15 -2.66 -34.34
C SER A 7 -13.10 -2.11 -33.38
N GLU A 8 -13.42 -0.99 -32.74
CA GLU A 8 -12.63 -0.45 -31.63
C GLU A 8 -12.64 -1.48 -30.49
N ILE A 9 -11.54 -2.21 -30.34
CA ILE A 9 -11.31 -3.08 -29.18
C ILE A 9 -10.95 -2.22 -27.97
N ASP A 10 -11.93 -1.89 -27.13
CA ASP A 10 -11.69 -1.23 -25.86
C ASP A 10 -10.97 -2.19 -24.90
N VAL A 11 -9.65 -2.07 -24.85
CA VAL A 11 -8.80 -2.85 -23.93
C VAL A 11 -8.95 -2.29 -22.52
N VAL A 12 -10.02 -2.71 -21.84
CA VAL A 12 -10.14 -2.53 -20.39
C VAL A 12 -8.94 -3.22 -19.73
N ALA A 13 -7.99 -2.43 -19.25
CA ALA A 13 -6.80 -2.90 -18.55
C ALA A 13 -7.22 -3.60 -17.25
N VAL A 14 -7.48 -4.91 -17.34
CA VAL A 14 -7.66 -5.79 -16.20
C VAL A 14 -6.32 -5.94 -15.49
N SER A 15 -6.01 -4.98 -14.62
CA SER A 15 -4.95 -5.17 -13.63
C SER A 15 -5.30 -6.41 -12.81
N PRO A 16 -4.44 -7.46 -12.78
CA PRO A 16 -4.73 -8.64 -11.98
C PRO A 16 -4.91 -8.22 -10.53
N ALA A 17 -6.11 -8.44 -9.99
CA ALA A 17 -6.35 -8.27 -8.56
C ALA A 17 -5.37 -9.18 -7.81
N PRO A 18 -4.64 -8.68 -6.80
CA PRO A 18 -3.74 -9.53 -6.04
C PRO A 18 -4.55 -10.66 -5.42
N SER A 19 -4.19 -11.91 -5.75
CA SER A 19 -4.88 -13.11 -5.29
C SER A 19 -5.04 -13.08 -3.77
N GLN A 20 -6.26 -12.86 -3.32
CA GLN A 20 -6.59 -12.90 -1.90
C GLN A 20 -6.50 -14.35 -1.45
N LYS A 21 -5.36 -14.74 -0.87
CA LYS A 21 -5.28 -15.98 -0.07
C LYS A 21 -6.33 -15.88 1.03
N SER A 22 -7.36 -16.73 0.97
CA SER A 22 -8.42 -16.82 1.96
C SER A 22 -7.84 -17.04 3.36
N TYR A 23 -7.96 -16.03 4.22
CA TYR A 23 -7.69 -16.17 5.65
C TYR A 23 -8.99 -16.52 6.37
N ASN A 24 -8.98 -17.61 7.12
CA ASN A 24 -10.12 -18.08 7.91
C ASN A 24 -10.50 -17.05 8.98
N ASN A 25 -11.76 -16.64 8.98
CA ASN A 25 -12.38 -15.81 10.02
C ASN A 25 -12.62 -16.65 11.27
N ASN A 26 -11.84 -16.43 12.33
CA ASN A 26 -12.26 -16.75 13.68
C ASN A 26 -12.25 -15.46 14.51
N ASN A 27 -13.44 -15.10 14.97
CA ASN A 27 -13.77 -13.87 15.67
C ASN A 27 -13.13 -13.86 17.07
N THR A 28 -11.90 -13.35 17.13
CA THR A 28 -11.30 -12.73 18.32
C THR A 28 -10.94 -11.31 17.89
N GLN A 29 -11.20 -10.31 18.73
CA GLN A 29 -11.15 -8.89 18.39
C GLN A 29 -10.01 -8.54 17.40
N ASN A 30 -10.43 -8.05 16.24
CA ASN A 30 -9.72 -7.94 14.98
C ASN A 30 -8.57 -6.90 15.02
N GLU A 31 -7.50 -7.18 15.78
CA GLU A 31 -6.25 -6.44 15.63
C GLU A 31 -5.62 -6.84 14.29
N LYS A 32 -5.79 -5.98 13.27
CA LYS A 32 -5.06 -6.11 12.00
C LYS A 32 -3.56 -6.21 12.30
N LYS A 33 -2.99 -7.41 12.14
CA LYS A 33 -1.56 -7.63 12.34
C LYS A 33 -0.78 -6.99 11.19
N TYR A 34 -0.10 -5.88 11.47
CA TYR A 34 0.76 -5.20 10.50
C TYR A 34 2.18 -5.78 10.52
N PHE A 35 2.71 -6.09 9.33
CA PHE A 35 4.07 -6.57 9.13
C PHE A 35 5.00 -5.46 8.61
N CYS A 36 6.31 -5.65 8.79
CA CYS A 36 7.31 -4.74 8.25
C CYS A 36 7.39 -4.87 6.72
N GLN A 37 6.94 -3.86 5.99
CA GLN A 37 6.91 -3.89 4.52
C GLN A 37 8.29 -4.09 3.89
N ARG A 38 9.35 -3.53 4.48
CA ARG A 38 10.73 -3.73 4.00
C ARG A 38 11.15 -5.20 4.07
N CYS A 39 10.74 -5.93 5.11
CA CYS A 39 11.02 -7.36 5.21
C CYS A 39 10.17 -8.17 4.24
N LEU A 40 8.91 -7.79 4.04
CA LEU A 40 8.02 -8.44 3.07
C LEU A 40 8.57 -8.38 1.64
N ASN A 41 9.21 -7.27 1.25
CA ASN A 41 9.86 -7.12 -0.06
C ASN A 41 11.09 -8.05 -0.25
N HIS A 42 11.53 -8.73 0.82
CA HIS A 42 12.60 -9.71 0.81
C HIS A 42 12.11 -11.07 1.35
N ASP A 43 10.81 -11.34 1.19
CA ASP A 43 10.14 -12.59 1.54
C ASP A 43 10.18 -12.96 3.04
N LEU A 44 10.46 -11.99 3.93
CA LEU A 44 10.47 -12.20 5.38
C LEU A 44 9.27 -11.53 6.08
N GLN A 45 8.60 -12.27 6.95
CA GLN A 45 7.44 -11.79 7.70
C GLN A 45 7.77 -11.49 9.16
N PHE A 46 8.06 -10.22 9.47
CA PHE A 46 8.25 -9.75 10.84
C PHE A 46 7.14 -8.78 11.28
N PRO A 47 6.60 -8.91 12.51
CA PRO A 47 5.65 -7.94 13.05
C PRO A 47 6.23 -6.53 13.03
N ARG A 48 5.44 -5.53 12.64
CA ARG A 48 5.94 -4.15 12.51
C ARG A 48 6.26 -3.49 13.86
N LYS A 49 5.42 -3.74 14.88
CA LYS A 49 5.52 -3.11 16.21
C LYS A 49 6.86 -3.51 16.85
N GLY A 50 7.68 -2.52 17.20
CA GLY A 50 8.99 -2.73 17.85
C GLY A 50 10.12 -3.25 16.95
N HIS A 51 9.87 -3.55 15.67
CA HIS A 51 10.86 -4.22 14.82
C HIS A 51 11.95 -3.30 14.23
N LYS A 52 11.69 -1.99 14.12
CA LYS A 52 12.62 -1.03 13.48
C LYS A 52 14.09 -1.16 13.95
N PRO A 53 14.42 -1.27 15.26
CA PRO A 53 15.81 -1.34 15.73
C PRO A 53 16.55 -2.61 15.33
N VAL A 54 15.84 -3.71 15.07
CA VAL A 54 16.41 -5.04 14.74
C VAL A 54 16.18 -5.43 13.28
N CYS A 55 15.66 -4.51 12.47
CA CYS A 55 15.33 -4.79 11.09
C CYS A 55 16.58 -4.81 10.21
N LYS A 56 16.94 -5.99 9.68
CA LYS A 56 18.05 -6.17 8.72
C LYS A 56 17.93 -5.26 7.49
N TYR A 57 16.71 -4.92 7.08
CA TYR A 57 16.42 -4.13 5.88
C TYR A 57 16.02 -2.68 6.19
N ALA A 58 16.25 -2.19 7.41
CA ALA A 58 15.88 -0.82 7.83
C ALA A 58 16.40 0.26 6.86
N ASN A 59 17.61 0.06 6.36
CA ASN A 59 18.32 0.98 5.46
C ASN A 59 18.47 0.41 4.04
N CYS A 60 17.71 -0.62 3.66
CA CYS A 60 17.78 -1.18 2.31
C CYS A 60 17.39 -0.14 1.25
N THR A 61 18.14 -0.11 0.15
CA THR A 61 18.00 0.81 -0.98
C THR A 61 17.64 0.11 -2.30
N CYS A 62 17.13 -1.13 -2.27
CA CYS A 62 16.58 -1.75 -3.47
C CYS A 62 15.33 -1.01 -3.98
N SER A 63 14.95 -1.24 -5.24
CA SER A 63 13.81 -0.59 -5.90
C SER A 63 12.53 -0.65 -5.04
N ASP A 64 12.15 -1.84 -4.57
CA ASP A 64 10.92 -2.01 -3.79
C ASP A 64 10.97 -1.27 -2.44
N CYS A 65 12.14 -1.24 -1.78
CA CYS A 65 12.32 -0.53 -0.51
C CYS A 65 12.33 1.00 -0.68
N ILE A 66 12.80 1.52 -1.82
CA ILE A 66 12.67 2.94 -2.18
C ILE A 66 11.19 3.31 -2.34
N MET A 67 10.38 2.47 -2.99
CA MET A 67 8.94 2.71 -3.14
C MET A 67 8.22 2.78 -1.78
N VAL A 68 8.62 1.93 -0.82
CA VAL A 68 8.10 1.97 0.56
C VAL A 68 8.46 3.28 1.26
N GLU A 69 9.68 3.78 1.06
CA GLU A 69 10.16 5.05 1.60
C GLU A 69 9.37 6.25 1.04
N GLN A 70 9.25 6.34 -0.29
CA GLN A 70 8.51 7.40 -0.97
C GLN A 70 7.04 7.43 -0.53
N ARG A 71 6.39 6.26 -0.46
CA ARG A 71 5.02 6.16 0.08
C ARG A 71 4.91 6.68 1.50
N ARG A 72 5.90 6.41 2.36
CA ARG A 72 5.91 6.91 3.75
C ARG A 72 6.01 8.44 3.77
N GLN A 73 6.89 9.01 2.96
CA GLN A 73 7.06 10.46 2.85
C GLN A 73 5.76 11.14 2.41
N LEU A 74 5.12 10.62 1.35
CA LEU A 74 3.81 11.12 0.89
C LEU A 74 2.74 11.04 1.97
N ASN A 75 2.61 9.90 2.67
CA ASN A 75 1.63 9.77 3.76
C ASN A 75 1.91 10.74 4.92
N ASN A 76 3.18 10.98 5.23
CA ASN A 76 3.57 11.95 6.26
C ASN A 76 3.25 13.40 5.85
N MET A 77 3.30 13.72 4.56
CA MET A 77 2.89 15.02 4.04
C MET A 77 1.36 15.16 4.06
N LEU A 78 0.64 14.16 3.56
CA LEU A 78 -0.82 14.16 3.51
C LEU A 78 -1.47 14.14 4.89
N SER A 79 -0.87 13.43 5.86
CA SER A 79 -1.38 13.44 7.22
C SER A 79 -1.30 14.85 7.82
N LYS A 80 -0.20 15.59 7.58
CA LYS A 80 -0.03 16.98 8.03
C LYS A 80 -1.05 17.93 7.38
N SER A 81 -1.28 17.83 6.07
CA SER A 81 -2.22 18.71 5.37
C SER A 81 -3.69 18.46 5.74
N LYS A 82 -4.07 17.21 6.04
CA LYS A 82 -5.43 16.88 6.51
C LYS A 82 -5.73 17.45 7.91
N VAL A 83 -4.71 17.58 8.78
CA VAL A 83 -4.91 18.23 10.09
C VAL A 83 -5.24 19.71 9.92
N SER A 84 -4.61 20.39 8.95
CA SER A 84 -4.87 21.81 8.65
C SER A 84 -6.26 22.05 8.04
N SER A 85 -6.74 21.16 7.16
CA SER A 85 -8.09 21.31 6.60
C SER A 85 -9.21 20.95 7.59
N ALA A 86 -8.95 20.01 8.51
CA ALA A 86 -9.93 19.62 9.54
C ALA A 86 -10.14 20.72 10.59
N LEU A 87 -9.10 21.49 10.93
CA LEU A 87 -9.21 22.60 11.88
C LEU A 87 -10.05 23.77 11.34
N LEU A 88 -10.03 24.01 10.02
CA LEU A 88 -10.78 25.09 9.36
C LEU A 88 -12.29 24.86 9.38
N HIS A 89 -12.76 23.60 9.43
CA HIS A 89 -14.19 23.28 9.45
C HIS A 89 -14.86 23.36 10.85
N MET A 90 -14.11 23.67 11.90
CA MET A 90 -14.65 23.77 13.27
C MET A 90 -14.78 25.22 13.79
N ALA A 91 -14.46 26.21 12.95
CA ALA A 91 -14.40 27.63 13.33
C ALA A 91 -15.51 28.50 12.72
N ASN A 92 -16.65 27.91 12.32
CA ASN A 92 -17.77 28.65 11.73
C ASN A 92 -19.10 28.28 12.39
#